data_AF-A0A6P5RYZ9-F1
#
_entry.id   AF-A0A6P5RYZ9-F1
#
_cell.length_a   1.000
_cell.length_b   1.000
_cell.length_c   1.000
_cell.angle_alpha   90.00
_cell.angle_beta   90.00
_cell.angle_gamma   90.00
#
_symmetry.space_group_name_H-M   'P 1'
#
loop_
_entity.id
_entity.type
_entity.pdbx_description
1 polymer ?
#
loop_
_entity_poly.entity_id
_entity_poly.type
_entity_poly.pdbx_seq_one_letter_code
_entity_poly.pdbx_strand_id
1 'polypeptide(L)'
;MAGALIDVNPTPILKDELDIVIPTIRNLDFLEMWRPYFEPYHLIIVQDGDPSRTIKVPDGFDYELYNWNDINRILGPKASCISLKDSACRRFGYLVSKKKYIFTMDDDCFVSSLSFSICVIAWTCSMFRVAKDPSGKEINALEQNIRTC
;
A
#
# COMPACT_ATOMS: atom_id res chain seq x y z
N MET A 1 19.76 -26.22 19.39
CA MET A 1 20.25 -25.73 18.08
C MET A 1 19.37 -24.55 17.71
N ALA A 2 19.88 -23.32 17.86
CA ALA A 2 19.14 -22.11 17.51
C ALA A 2 18.91 -22.09 15.99
N GLY A 3 17.65 -22.00 15.56
CA GLY A 3 17.32 -21.84 14.15
C GLY A 3 17.78 -20.46 13.71
N ALA A 4 18.72 -20.41 12.76
CA ALA A 4 19.11 -19.18 12.10
C ALA A 4 17.88 -18.62 11.37
N LEU A 5 17.44 -17.42 11.75
CA LEU A 5 16.48 -16.66 10.97
C LEU A 5 17.19 -16.31 9.66
N ILE A 6 16.75 -16.96 8.58
CA ILE A 6 17.14 -16.57 7.22
C ILE A 6 16.69 -15.13 7.01
N ASP A 7 17.66 -14.23 6.94
CA ASP A 7 17.47 -12.83 6.58
C ASP A 7 17.07 -12.77 5.09
N VAL A 8 15.79 -13.01 4.82
CA VAL A 8 15.19 -12.85 3.51
C VAL A 8 14.92 -11.37 3.30
N ASN A 9 15.96 -10.61 2.96
CA ASN A 9 15.78 -9.29 2.39
C ASN A 9 15.26 -9.46 0.94
N PRO A 10 13.99 -9.19 0.65
CA PRO A 10 13.45 -9.34 -0.69
C PRO A 10 14.16 -8.37 -1.63
N THR A 11 14.50 -8.83 -2.84
CA THR A 11 15.04 -7.93 -3.87
C THR A 11 13.94 -6.95 -4.28
N PRO A 12 14.15 -5.63 -4.18
CA PRO A 12 13.13 -4.66 -4.57
C PRO A 12 12.96 -4.66 -6.10
N ILE A 13 11.75 -4.95 -6.58
CA ILE A 13 11.42 -4.98 -8.01
C ILE A 13 10.55 -3.73 -8.28
N LEU A 14 10.86 -2.97 -9.34
CA LEU A 14 10.13 -1.74 -9.71
C LEU A 14 10.24 -0.60 -8.69
N LYS A 15 11.31 -0.56 -7.87
CA LYS A 15 11.53 0.48 -6.85
C LYS A 15 11.28 1.91 -7.36
N ASP A 16 11.80 2.22 -8.54
CA ASP A 16 11.70 3.56 -9.13
C ASP A 16 10.41 3.80 -9.93
N GLU A 17 9.60 2.75 -10.13
CA GLU A 17 8.40 2.74 -10.97
C GLU A 17 7.10 2.48 -10.21
N LEU A 18 7.15 2.18 -8.90
CA LEU A 18 6.01 1.83 -8.06
C LEU A 18 5.83 2.80 -6.88
N ASP A 19 4.61 3.33 -6.73
CA ASP A 19 4.16 3.97 -5.49
C ASP A 19 3.23 3.03 -4.70
N ILE A 20 3.33 3.05 -3.37
CA ILE A 20 2.39 2.37 -2.47
C ILE A 20 1.42 3.39 -1.87
N VAL A 21 0.12 3.25 -2.14
CA VAL A 21 -0.93 4.13 -1.61
C VAL A 21 -1.59 3.51 -0.40
N ILE A 22 -1.62 4.24 0.72
CA ILE A 22 -2.21 3.79 2.00
C ILE A 22 -3.27 4.80 2.47
N PRO A 23 -4.57 4.48 2.38
CA PRO A 23 -5.59 5.24 3.10
C PRO A 23 -5.55 4.90 4.59
N THR A 24 -5.67 5.91 5.46
CA THR A 24 -5.66 5.67 6.91
C THR A 24 -6.38 6.77 7.70
N ILE A 25 -6.88 6.41 8.89
CA ILE A 25 -7.40 7.34 9.91
C ILE A 25 -6.63 7.23 11.25
N ARG A 26 -5.59 6.39 11.31
CA ARG A 26 -4.86 6.01 12.53
C ARG A 26 -3.35 5.94 12.26
N ASN A 27 -2.55 5.76 13.32
CA ASN A 27 -1.10 5.62 13.18
C ASN A 27 -0.74 4.37 12.37
N LEU A 28 0.38 4.43 11.67
CA LEU A 28 0.84 3.38 10.76
C LEU A 28 1.86 2.44 11.39
N ASP A 29 1.66 2.07 12.66
CA ASP A 29 2.54 1.14 13.37
C ASP A 29 2.62 -0.23 12.67
N PHE A 30 1.59 -0.60 11.88
CA PHE A 30 1.59 -1.82 11.06
C PHE A 30 2.74 -1.87 10.05
N LEU A 31 3.27 -0.72 9.62
CA LEU A 31 4.39 -0.64 8.68
C LEU A 31 5.66 -1.30 9.21
N GLU A 32 5.83 -1.41 10.53
CA GLU A 32 6.97 -2.16 11.09
C GLU A 32 6.95 -3.64 10.71
N MET A 33 5.75 -4.24 10.65
CA MET A 33 5.61 -5.63 10.18
C MET A 33 5.86 -5.77 8.67
N TRP A 34 5.61 -4.70 7.91
CA TRP A 34 5.78 -4.65 6.46
C TRP A 34 7.14 -4.07 6.02
N ARG A 35 7.98 -3.62 6.96
CA ARG A 35 9.22 -2.88 6.69
C ARG A 35 10.12 -3.56 5.65
N PRO A 36 10.41 -4.88 5.73
CA PRO A 36 11.27 -5.54 4.74
C PRO A 36 10.74 -5.45 3.30
N TYR A 37 9.43 -5.24 3.13
CA TYR A 37 8.77 -5.17 1.83
C TYR A 37 8.52 -3.75 1.36
N PHE A 38 8.25 -2.80 2.27
CA PHE A 38 7.77 -1.46 1.90
C PHE A 38 8.83 -0.37 2.02
N GLU A 39 9.82 -0.52 2.91
CA GLU A 39 10.88 0.47 3.11
C GLU A 39 11.64 0.87 1.83
N PRO A 40 11.85 -0.02 0.84
CA PRO A 40 12.47 0.38 -0.42
C PRO A 40 11.62 1.29 -1.30
N TYR A 41 10.30 1.34 -1.12
CA TYR A 41 9.38 2.03 -2.03
C TYR A 41 8.90 3.36 -1.46
N HIS A 42 8.47 4.26 -2.34
CA HIS A 42 7.85 5.52 -1.94
C HIS A 42 6.37 5.29 -1.56
N LEU A 43 5.96 5.85 -0.43
CA LEU A 43 4.60 5.74 0.08
C LEU A 43 3.80 7.04 -0.14
N ILE A 44 2.57 6.91 -0.59
CA ILE A 44 1.59 8.00 -0.62
C ILE A 44 0.53 7.68 0.43
N ILE A 45 0.57 8.41 1.54
CA ILE A 45 -0.35 8.23 2.66
C ILE A 45 -1.46 9.26 2.53
N VAL A 46 -2.70 8.79 2.49
CA VAL A 46 -3.88 9.65 2.47
C VAL A 46 -4.58 9.54 3.82
N GLN A 47 -4.42 10.59 4.64
CA GLN A 47 -5.11 10.73 5.90
C GLN A 47 -6.57 11.08 5.64
N ASP A 48 -7.45 10.18 6.08
CA ASP A 48 -8.89 10.37 6.15
C ASP A 48 -9.31 10.96 7.50
N GLY A 49 -10.48 11.58 7.51
CA GLY A 49 -11.09 12.15 8.71
C GLY A 49 -10.57 13.55 9.07
N ASP A 50 -10.32 13.75 10.36
CA ASP A 50 -10.01 15.06 10.93
C ASP A 50 -8.54 15.46 10.62
N PRO A 51 -8.29 16.52 9.82
CA PRO A 51 -6.95 16.93 9.44
C PRO A 51 -6.15 17.55 10.61
N SER A 52 -6.78 17.85 11.74
CA SER A 52 -6.08 18.31 12.94
C SER A 52 -5.40 17.19 13.71
N ARG A 53 -5.78 15.93 13.46
CA ARG A 53 -5.13 14.76 14.06
C ARG A 53 -3.79 14.52 13.38
N THR A 54 -2.75 14.30 14.17
CA THR A 54 -1.44 13.91 13.66
C THR A 54 -1.37 12.40 13.54
N ILE A 55 -1.17 11.90 12.32
CA ILE A 55 -0.86 10.49 12.06
C ILE A 55 0.64 10.29 12.22
N LYS A 56 1.01 9.29 13.01
CA LYS A 56 2.42 8.88 13.17
C LYS A 56 2.77 7.82 12.13
N VAL A 57 3.87 8.03 11.44
CA VAL A 57 4.51 7.09 10.52
C VAL A 57 5.84 6.68 11.15
N PRO A 58 6.21 5.39 11.19
CA PRO A 58 7.52 4.99 11.70
C PRO A 58 8.67 5.62 10.91
N ASP A 59 9.81 5.80 11.57
CA ASP A 59 10.98 6.40 10.93
C ASP A 59 11.57 5.50 9.83
N GLY A 60 12.23 6.14 8.85
CA GLY A 60 12.96 5.46 7.78
C GLY A 60 12.20 5.25 6.46
N PHE A 61 10.87 5.44 6.46
CA PHE A 61 10.08 5.38 5.22
C PHE A 61 10.19 6.68 4.40
N ASP A 62 10.27 6.54 3.09
CA ASP A 62 10.10 7.65 2.14
C ASP A 62 8.61 7.83 1.83
N TYR A 63 8.02 8.97 2.21
CA TYR A 63 6.59 9.18 2.04
C TYR A 63 6.16 10.64 1.85
N GLU A 64 5.02 10.80 1.18
CA GLU A 64 4.21 12.00 1.19
C GLU A 64 2.90 11.73 1.94
N LEU A 65 2.52 12.62 2.87
CA LEU A 65 1.27 12.54 3.62
C LEU A 65 0.35 13.68 3.23
N TYR A 66 -0.87 13.32 2.83
CA TYR A 66 -1.90 14.25 2.42
C TYR A 66 -3.12 14.14 3.34
N ASN A 67 -3.60 15.27 3.85
CA ASN A 67 -4.86 15.34 4.60
C ASN A 67 -5.90 16.17 3.84
N TRP A 68 -7.08 16.37 4.46
CA TRP A 68 -8.17 17.08 3.80
C TRP A 68 -7.86 18.54 3.43
N ASN A 69 -6.97 19.22 4.16
CA ASN A 69 -6.52 20.56 3.79
C ASN A 69 -5.71 20.53 2.48
N ASP A 70 -4.88 19.50 2.29
CA ASP A 70 -4.10 19.33 1.06
C ASP A 70 -5.00 18.98 -0.12
N ILE A 71 -5.96 18.08 0.08
CA ILE A 71 -6.93 17.69 -0.96
C ILE A 71 -7.73 18.90 -1.42
N ASN A 72 -8.24 19.71 -0.48
CA ASN A 72 -8.95 20.95 -0.80
C ASN A 72 -8.05 21.97 -1.51
N ARG A 73 -6.78 22.09 -1.10
CA ARG A 73 -5.82 23.00 -1.72
C ARG A 73 -5.47 22.58 -3.16
N ILE A 74 -5.33 21.28 -3.41
CA ILE A 74 -4.89 20.73 -4.70
C ILE A 74 -6.05 20.60 -5.70
N LEU A 75 -7.20 20.09 -5.27
CA LEU A 75 -8.36 19.86 -6.14
C LEU A 75 -9.34 21.04 -6.18
N GLY A 76 -9.30 21.93 -5.19
CA GLY A 76 -10.20 23.08 -5.10
C GLY A 76 -11.67 22.65 -5.15
N PRO A 77 -12.50 23.26 -6.03
CA PRO A 77 -13.91 22.90 -6.18
C PRO A 77 -14.15 21.42 -6.54
N LYS A 78 -13.15 20.71 -7.06
CA LYS A 78 -13.26 19.28 -7.42
C LYS A 78 -13.04 18.35 -6.23
N ALA A 79 -12.64 18.84 -5.05
CA ALA A 79 -12.37 18.00 -3.89
C ALA A 79 -13.56 17.11 -3.48
N SER A 80 -14.79 17.53 -3.80
CA SER A 80 -16.01 16.73 -3.58
C SER A 80 -16.05 15.40 -4.37
N CYS A 81 -15.14 15.17 -5.32
CA CYS A 81 -15.02 13.87 -6.00
C CYS A 81 -14.26 12.83 -5.18
N ILE A 82 -13.55 13.25 -4.13
CA ILE A 82 -12.90 12.37 -3.17
C ILE A 82 -13.86 12.14 -2.01
N SER A 83 -14.07 10.87 -1.66
CA SER A 83 -14.97 10.52 -0.56
C SER A 83 -14.29 10.80 0.78
N LEU A 84 -15.11 11.20 1.76
CA LEU A 84 -14.71 11.50 3.13
C LEU A 84 -15.18 10.38 4.06
N LYS A 85 -14.37 10.03 5.06
CA LYS A 85 -14.68 9.03 6.09
C LYS A 85 -14.84 7.61 5.56
N ASP A 86 -14.19 7.31 4.44
CA ASP A 86 -14.09 5.96 3.91
C ASP A 86 -12.75 5.73 3.21
N SER A 87 -12.47 4.46 2.94
CA SER A 87 -11.22 4.04 2.33
C SER A 87 -11.09 4.47 0.85
N ALA A 88 -12.14 5.02 0.22
CA ALA A 88 -12.07 5.56 -1.13
C ALA A 88 -11.25 6.86 -1.23
N CYS A 89 -10.82 7.45 -0.10
CA CYS A 89 -9.85 8.56 -0.10
C CYS A 89 -8.53 8.21 -0.85
N ARG A 90 -8.17 6.91 -0.93
CA ARG A 90 -7.04 6.40 -1.76
C ARG A 90 -7.06 6.85 -3.22
N ARG A 91 -8.24 7.20 -3.77
CA ARG A 91 -8.38 7.76 -5.12
C ARG A 91 -7.56 9.03 -5.29
N PHE A 92 -7.40 9.82 -4.23
CA PHE A 92 -6.53 10.98 -4.26
C PHE A 92 -5.07 10.57 -4.50
N GLY A 93 -4.60 9.52 -3.82
CA GLY A 93 -3.28 8.93 -4.04
C GLY A 93 -3.04 8.54 -5.50
N TYR A 94 -4.08 8.01 -6.17
CA TYR A 94 -4.00 7.64 -7.59
C TYR A 94 -3.83 8.85 -8.52
N LEU A 95 -4.36 10.01 -8.13
CA LEU A 95 -4.26 11.23 -8.93
C LEU A 95 -2.90 11.92 -8.78
N VAL A 96 -2.26 11.80 -7.62
CA VAL A 96 -0.99 12.49 -7.32
C VAL A 96 0.25 11.65 -7.61
N SER A 97 0.12 10.33 -7.67
CA SER A 97 1.22 9.44 -8.05
C SER A 97 1.75 9.79 -9.44
N LYS A 98 3.07 9.81 -9.57
CA LYS A 98 3.80 10.06 -10.83
C LYS A 98 4.48 8.80 -11.36
N LYS A 99 4.39 7.70 -10.60
CA LYS A 99 5.02 6.42 -10.90
C LYS A 99 4.17 5.63 -11.90
N LYS A 100 4.78 4.66 -12.56
CA LYS A 100 4.14 3.86 -13.60
C LYS A 100 3.11 2.89 -13.02
N TYR A 101 3.37 2.39 -11.81
CA TYR A 101 2.55 1.44 -11.10
C TYR A 101 2.13 2.01 -9.74
N ILE A 102 0.95 1.60 -9.30
CA ILE A 102 0.41 1.92 -7.98
C ILE A 102 -0.03 0.63 -7.33
N PHE A 103 0.48 0.36 -6.13
CA PHE A 103 0.02 -0.71 -5.26
C PHE A 103 -0.75 -0.10 -4.10
N THR A 104 -1.94 -0.61 -3.78
CA THR A 104 -2.78 -0.01 -2.72
C THR A 104 -2.92 -0.98 -1.56
N MET A 105 -2.76 -0.49 -0.34
CA MET A 105 -2.76 -1.29 0.88
C MET A 105 -3.56 -0.61 1.98
N ASP A 106 -4.49 -1.34 2.61
CA ASP A 106 -5.22 -0.83 3.78
C ASP A 106 -4.35 -0.95 5.06
N ASP A 107 -4.58 -0.05 6.02
CA ASP A 107 -3.76 0.10 7.23
C ASP A 107 -3.98 -0.97 8.33
N ASP A 108 -4.92 -1.89 8.13
CA ASP A 108 -5.13 -3.10 8.94
C ASP A 108 -4.80 -4.40 8.20
N CYS A 109 -4.06 -4.32 7.10
CA CYS A 109 -3.60 -5.52 6.43
C CYS A 109 -2.50 -6.22 7.25
N PHE A 110 -2.74 -7.49 7.60
CA PHE A 110 -1.79 -8.33 8.32
C PHE A 110 -0.91 -9.15 7.37
N VAL A 111 0.34 -9.36 7.75
CA VAL A 111 1.22 -10.33 7.09
C VAL A 111 0.75 -11.74 7.49
N SER A 112 0.11 -12.46 6.57
CA SER A 112 -0.26 -13.87 6.80
C SER A 112 0.94 -14.77 6.51
N SER A 113 1.47 -15.41 7.55
CA SER A 113 2.46 -16.49 7.46
C SER A 113 1.78 -17.85 7.43
N LEU A 114 0.89 -18.11 6.46
CA LEU A 114 0.69 -19.50 6.08
C LEU A 114 1.96 -19.95 5.36
N SER A 115 2.61 -20.97 5.93
CA SER A 115 3.72 -21.66 5.29
C SER A 115 3.34 -21.99 3.84
N PHE A 116 4.09 -21.42 2.90
CA PHE A 116 3.79 -21.25 1.47
C PHE A 116 2.83 -20.10 1.13
N SER A 117 3.46 -18.98 0.74
CA SER A 117 2.92 -17.78 0.07
C SER A 117 2.11 -16.80 0.91
N ILE A 118 2.68 -15.58 1.00
CA ILE A 118 2.08 -14.37 1.54
C ILE A 118 0.75 -14.12 0.84
N CYS A 119 -0.33 -14.56 1.47
CA CYS A 119 -1.68 -14.28 1.03
C CYS A 119 -2.18 -13.13 1.90
N VAL A 120 -2.23 -11.92 1.34
CA VAL A 120 -2.71 -10.73 2.03
C VAL A 120 -4.22 -10.89 2.24
N ILE A 121 -4.63 -11.32 3.43
CA ILE A 121 -6.04 -11.43 3.80
C ILE A 121 -6.40 -10.19 4.63
N ALA A 122 -6.97 -9.18 3.97
CA ALA A 122 -7.88 -8.23 4.60
C ALA A 122 -9.08 -8.02 3.67
N TRP A 123 -10.27 -8.20 4.24
CA TRP A 123 -11.55 -7.92 3.59
C TRP A 123 -11.51 -6.50 2.99
N THR A 124 -11.72 -6.39 1.69
CA THR A 124 -11.75 -5.16 0.85
C THR A 124 -10.46 -4.69 0.16
N CYS A 125 -9.32 -5.39 0.31
CA CYS A 125 -8.15 -5.13 -0.53
C CYS A 125 -8.56 -5.28 -2.01
N SER A 126 -8.85 -4.15 -2.67
CA SER A 126 -9.31 -4.08 -4.06
C SER A 126 -8.13 -4.22 -5.01
N MET A 127 -7.17 -5.06 -4.64
CA MET A 127 -6.24 -5.62 -5.59
C MET A 127 -7.01 -6.68 -6.39
N PHE A 128 -7.00 -6.52 -7.72
CA PHE A 128 -7.32 -7.59 -8.65
C PHE A 128 -6.78 -8.92 -8.11
N ARG A 129 -7.69 -9.87 -7.91
CA ARG A 129 -7.51 -11.24 -7.43
C ARG A 129 -6.04 -11.73 -7.41
N VAL A 130 -5.59 -12.29 -6.29
CA VAL A 130 -4.64 -13.42 -6.34
C VAL A 130 -5.41 -14.58 -6.97
N ALA A 131 -5.47 -14.59 -8.30
CA ALA A 131 -6.03 -15.70 -9.03
C ALA A 131 -5.14 -16.93 -8.78
N LYS A 132 -5.73 -18.11 -8.74
CA LYS A 132 -5.02 -19.37 -8.95
C LYS A 132 -5.47 -19.86 -10.32
N ASP A 133 -4.57 -20.49 -11.08
CA ASP A 133 -5.02 -21.12 -12.33
C ASP A 133 -5.93 -22.34 -12.00
N PRO A 134 -6.64 -22.93 -12.99
CA PRO A 134 -7.48 -24.10 -12.77
C PRO A 134 -6.74 -25.34 -12.25
N SER A 135 -5.39 -25.34 -12.25
CA SER A 135 -4.55 -26.39 -11.69
C SER A 135 -4.12 -26.13 -10.24
N GLY A 136 -4.53 -25.00 -9.66
CA GLY A 136 -4.22 -24.61 -8.28
C GLY A 136 -2.83 -24.03 -8.10
N LYS A 137 -2.09 -23.75 -9.19
CA LYS A 137 -0.76 -23.14 -9.12
C LYS A 137 -0.90 -21.65 -8.81
N GLU A 138 -0.04 -21.18 -7.92
CA GLU A 138 0.03 -19.78 -7.55
C GLU A 138 0.55 -18.95 -8.73
N ILE A 139 -0.17 -17.89 -9.05
CA ILE A 139 0.20 -16.95 -10.10
C ILE A 139 0.43 -15.60 -9.45
N ASN A 140 1.67 -15.12 -9.54
CA ASN A 140 2.02 -13.76 -9.21
C ASN A 140 1.44 -12.86 -10.33
N ALA A 141 0.27 -12.29 -10.08
CA ALA A 141 -0.48 -11.50 -11.07
C ALA A 141 0.29 -10.24 -11.54
N LEU A 142 1.20 -9.72 -10.69
CA LEU A 142 2.10 -8.63 -11.04
C LEU A 142 3.16 -9.12 -12.04
N GLU A 143 3.75 -10.28 -11.78
CA GLU A 143 4.76 -10.88 -12.65
C GLU A 143 4.20 -11.34 -14.01
N GLN A 144 2.95 -11.84 -14.06
CA GLN A 144 2.32 -12.26 -15.31
C GLN A 144 2.00 -11.10 -16.25
N ASN A 145 1.53 -9.96 -15.73
CA ASN A 145 1.24 -8.77 -16.54
C ASN A 145 2.50 -8.11 -17.12
N ILE A 146 3.64 -8.23 -16.44
CA ILE A 146 4.93 -7.69 -16.90
C ILE A 146 5.55 -8.57 -17.99
N ARG A 147 5.27 -9.89 -18.00
CA ARG A 147 5.82 -10.84 -18.97
C ARG A 147 5.01 -10.99 -20.27
N THR A 148 3.81 -10.41 -20.35
CA THR A 148 2.91 -10.52 -21.52
C THR A 148 2.73 -9.21 -22.30
N CYS A 149 3.49 -8.15 -21.95
CA CYS A 149 3.65 -6.95 -22.76
C CYS A 149 5.00 -6.96 -23.48
#